data_AF-A0A660CAX7-F1
#
_entry.id   AF-A0A660CAX7-F1
#
_cell.length_a   1.000
_cell.length_b   1.000
_cell.length_c   1.000
_cell.angle_alpha   90.00
_cell.angle_beta   90.00
_cell.angle_gamma   90.00
#
_symmetry.space_group_name_H-M   'P 1'
#
loop_
_entity.id
_entity.type
_entity.pdbx_description
1 polymer ?
#
loop_
_entity_poly.entity_id
_entity_poly.type
_entity_poly.pdbx_seq_one_letter_code
_entity_poly.pdbx_strand_id
1 'polypeptide(L)'
;MDLETAEGLVAKADWIVDQLEEQATIARELTSTQPPAEDPGSVHFNNVAVRMFELGADNVKAQWEHARAIAEKLRKALNVYKESDEQAGTDVKNAGGGDGGGLYN
;
A
#
# COMPACT_ATOMS: atom_id res chain seq x y z
N MET A 1 17.82 10.09 -2.06
CA MET A 1 16.83 9.65 -1.05
C MET A 1 17.59 8.70 -0.15
N ASP A 2 17.61 8.94 1.16
CA ASP A 2 18.25 8.02 2.11
C ASP A 2 17.32 6.84 2.43
N LEU A 3 17.88 5.79 3.04
CA LEU A 3 17.16 4.56 3.35
C LEU A 3 15.98 4.81 4.31
N GLU A 4 16.18 5.66 5.31
CA GLU A 4 15.18 6.02 6.32
C GLU A 4 13.95 6.68 5.69
N THR A 5 14.15 7.60 4.74
CA THR A 5 13.07 8.23 3.98
C THR A 5 12.30 7.21 3.14
N ALA A 6 13.00 6.24 2.54
CA ALA A 6 12.37 5.20 1.73
C ALA A 6 11.55 4.20 2.59
N GLU A 7 12.04 3.85 3.77
CA GLU A 7 11.31 3.04 4.76
C GLU A 7 10.09 3.78 5.29
N GLY A 8 10.21 5.08 5.60
CA GLY A 8 9.10 5.92 6.02
C GLY A 8 8.00 6.04 4.97
N LEU A 9 8.36 6.11 3.68
CA LEU A 9 7.40 6.11 2.58
C LEU A 9 6.64 4.79 2.48
N VAL A 10 7.32 3.65 2.64
CA VAL A 10 6.69 2.33 2.67
C VAL A 10 5.74 2.22 3.86
N ALA A 11 6.17 2.59 5.06
CA ALA A 11 5.34 2.54 6.25
C ALA A 11 4.08 3.41 6.12
N LYS A 12 4.22 4.60 5.53
CA LYS A 12 3.06 5.47 5.25
C LYS A 12 2.13 4.87 4.21
N ALA A 13 2.67 4.23 3.17
CA ALA A 13 1.86 3.57 2.16
C ALA A 13 1.07 2.38 2.74
N ASP A 14 1.70 1.55 3.57
CA ASP A 14 1.04 0.44 4.26
C ASP A 14 -0.07 0.96 5.19
N TRP A 15 0.18 2.03 5.96
CA TRP A 15 -0.86 2.66 6.78
C TRP A 15 -2.07 3.14 5.95
N ILE A 16 -1.84 3.74 4.76
CA ILE A 16 -2.94 4.14 3.87
C ILE A 16 -3.73 2.94 3.39
N VAL A 17 -3.06 1.82 3.08
CA VAL A 17 -3.73 0.58 2.65
C VAL A 17 -4.63 0.05 3.76
N ASP A 18 -4.15 0.01 5.00
CA ASP A 18 -4.92 -0.46 6.14
C ASP A 18 -6.17 0.42 6.36
N GLN A 19 -6.02 1.75 6.27
CA GLN A 19 -7.16 2.68 6.40
C GLN A 19 -8.18 2.51 5.28
N LEU A 20 -7.74 2.27 4.05
CA LEU A 20 -8.64 2.03 2.92
C LEU A 20 -9.32 0.66 3.00
N GLU A 21 -8.67 -0.36 3.58
CA GLU A 21 -9.27 -1.67 3.82
C GLU A 21 -10.43 -1.57 4.83
N GLU A 22 -10.21 -0.84 5.92
CA GLU A 22 -11.25 -0.57 6.92
C GLU A 22 -12.44 0.17 6.28
N GLN A 23 -12.18 1.22 5.50
CA GLN A 23 -13.22 1.96 4.80
C GLN A 23 -13.96 1.09 3.77
N ALA A 24 -13.26 0.24 3.04
CA ALA A 24 -13.88 -0.68 2.08
C ALA A 24 -14.81 -1.67 2.79
N THR A 25 -14.42 -2.15 3.97
CA THR A 25 -15.23 -3.03 4.82
C THR A 25 -16.50 -2.33 5.29
N ILE A 26 -16.38 -1.14 5.88
CA ILE A 26 -17.51 -0.34 6.33
C ILE A 26 -18.46 -0.01 5.17
N ALA A 27 -17.91 0.41 4.03
CA ALA A 27 -18.72 0.73 2.85
C ALA A 27 -19.50 -0.50 2.35
N ARG A 28 -18.89 -1.69 2.43
CA ARG A 28 -19.56 -2.94 2.07
C ARG A 28 -20.69 -3.28 3.03
N GLU A 29 -20.50 -3.07 4.33
CA GLU A 29 -21.54 -3.30 5.34
C GLU A 29 -22.77 -2.41 5.10
N LEU A 30 -22.57 -1.15 4.70
CA LEU A 30 -23.67 -0.22 4.39
C LEU A 30 -24.61 -0.74 3.29
N THR A 31 -24.10 -1.54 2.34
CA THR A 31 -24.92 -2.16 1.29
C THR A 31 -25.95 -3.16 1.83
N SER A 32 -25.79 -3.61 3.08
CA SER A 32 -26.69 -4.56 3.74
C SER A 32 -27.74 -3.87 4.62
N THR A 33 -27.89 -2.55 4.51
CA THR A 33 -28.85 -1.76 5.28
C THR A 33 -30.29 -2.16 4.94
N GLN A 34 -31.10 -2.35 5.98
CA GLN A 34 -32.52 -2.69 5.86
C GLN A 34 -33.40 -1.44 5.96
N PRO A 35 -34.57 -1.44 5.31
CA PRO A 35 -35.51 -0.34 5.44
C PRO A 35 -36.00 -0.21 6.90
N PRO A 36 -36.26 1.02 7.39
CA PRO A 36 -36.72 1.25 8.75
C PRO A 36 -38.18 0.79 9.00
N ALA A 37 -38.94 0.56 7.94
CA ALA A 37 -40.29 0.01 7.98
C ALA A 37 -40.59 -0.78 6.68
N GLU A 38 -41.56 -1.69 6.75
CA GLU A 38 -41.96 -2.53 5.61
C GLU A 38 -42.92 -1.83 4.63
N ASP A 39 -43.22 -0.54 4.84
CA ASP A 39 -44.08 0.20 3.93
C ASP A 39 -43.38 0.41 2.57
N PRO A 40 -44.14 0.51 1.47
CA PRO A 40 -43.57 0.63 0.13
C PRO A 40 -42.62 1.83 -0.05
N GLY A 41 -42.85 2.93 0.67
CA GLY A 41 -42.02 4.13 0.61
C GLY A 41 -40.65 3.89 1.24
N SER A 42 -40.63 3.33 2.45
CA SER A 42 -39.39 2.96 3.16
C SER A 42 -38.57 1.94 2.40
N VAL A 43 -39.20 0.91 1.85
CA VAL A 43 -38.54 -0.11 1.02
C VAL A 43 -37.94 0.51 -0.24
N HIS A 44 -38.70 1.36 -0.96
CA HIS A 44 -38.20 1.99 -2.17
C HIS A 44 -37.02 2.92 -1.90
N PHE A 45 -37.11 3.76 -0.86
CA PHE A 45 -36.03 4.64 -0.45
C PHE A 45 -34.77 3.86 -0.08
N ASN A 46 -34.92 2.80 0.72
CA ASN A 46 -33.79 1.94 1.09
C ASN A 46 -33.13 1.29 -0.14
N ASN A 47 -33.92 0.79 -1.09
CA ASN A 47 -33.38 0.20 -2.32
C ASN A 47 -32.55 1.19 -3.15
N VAL A 48 -32.97 2.46 -3.21
CA VAL A 48 -32.19 3.52 -3.88
C VAL A 48 -30.91 3.80 -3.10
N ALA A 49 -30.99 3.92 -1.77
CA ALA A 49 -29.83 4.15 -0.92
C ALA A 49 -28.80 3.01 -1.01
N VAL A 50 -29.23 1.76 -0.95
CA VAL A 50 -28.37 0.57 -1.10
C VAL A 50 -27.63 0.59 -2.42
N ARG A 51 -28.28 0.91 -3.54
CA ARG A 51 -27.59 1.04 -4.85
C ARG A 51 -26.51 2.11 -4.85
N MET A 52 -26.75 3.23 -4.16
CA MET A 52 -25.72 4.27 -4.01
C MET A 52 -24.57 3.81 -3.13
N PHE A 53 -24.85 3.05 -2.06
CA PHE A 53 -23.82 2.44 -1.22
C PHE A 53 -23.02 1.37 -1.98
N GLU A 54 -23.64 0.58 -2.85
CA GLU A 54 -22.93 -0.39 -3.70
C GLU A 54 -21.91 0.32 -4.60
N LEU A 55 -22.33 1.39 -5.28
CA LEU A 55 -21.42 2.19 -6.11
C LEU A 55 -20.28 2.81 -5.28
N GLY A 56 -20.58 3.31 -4.09
CA GLY A 56 -19.59 3.84 -3.15
C GLY A 56 -18.60 2.77 -2.70
N ALA A 57 -19.09 1.58 -2.33
CA ALA A 57 -18.27 0.46 -1.89
C ALA A 57 -17.33 -0.03 -2.99
N ASP A 58 -17.83 -0.13 -4.23
CA ASP A 58 -17.01 -0.51 -5.38
C ASP A 58 -15.89 0.51 -5.65
N ASN A 59 -16.20 1.81 -5.52
CA ASN A 59 -15.20 2.87 -5.66
C ASN A 59 -14.12 2.82 -4.57
N VAL A 60 -14.51 2.66 -3.30
CA VAL A 60 -13.54 2.57 -2.18
C VAL A 60 -12.69 1.31 -2.32
N LYS A 61 -13.29 0.18 -2.72
CA LYS A 61 -12.55 -1.06 -3.00
C LYS A 61 -11.51 -0.85 -4.11
N ALA A 62 -11.87 -0.19 -5.21
CA ALA A 62 -10.93 0.10 -6.28
C ALA A 62 -9.77 0.99 -5.82
N GLN A 63 -10.03 1.95 -4.93
CA GLN A 63 -8.98 2.78 -4.32
C GLN A 63 -8.05 1.98 -3.43
N TRP A 64 -8.60 1.08 -2.59
CA TRP A 64 -7.82 0.16 -1.77
C TRP A 64 -6.91 -0.74 -2.64
N GLU A 65 -7.46 -1.37 -3.67
CA GLU A 65 -6.68 -2.22 -4.60
C GLU A 65 -5.55 -1.44 -5.28
N HIS A 66 -5.83 -0.20 -5.70
CA HIS A 66 -4.83 0.67 -6.29
C HIS A 66 -3.73 1.08 -5.30
N ALA A 67 -4.10 1.49 -4.08
CA ALA A 67 -3.16 1.85 -3.02
C ALA A 67 -2.27 0.66 -2.64
N ARG A 68 -2.86 -0.53 -2.54
CA ARG A 68 -2.13 -1.78 -2.27
C ARG A 68 -1.10 -2.07 -3.36
N ALA A 69 -1.47 -1.91 -4.62
CA ALA A 69 -0.54 -2.11 -5.73
C ALA A 69 0.64 -1.10 -5.69
N ILE A 70 0.40 0.14 -5.25
CA ILE A 70 1.46 1.13 -5.05
C ILE A 70 2.37 0.72 -3.90
N ALA A 71 1.81 0.35 -2.74
CA ALA A 71 2.58 -0.10 -1.57
C ALA A 71 3.46 -1.31 -1.90
N GLU A 72 2.94 -2.28 -2.65
CA GLU A 72 3.73 -3.44 -3.13
C GLU A 72 4.90 -3.03 -4.03
N LYS A 73 4.71 -2.06 -4.92
CA LYS A 73 5.79 -1.53 -5.77
C LYS A 73 6.84 -0.78 -4.95
N LEU A 74 6.43 0.01 -3.96
CA LEU A 74 7.33 0.72 -3.06
C LEU A 74 8.18 -0.26 -2.23
N ARG A 75 7.55 -1.31 -1.69
CA ARG A 75 8.26 -2.38 -0.96
C ARG A 75 9.30 -3.08 -1.84
N LYS A 76 8.95 -3.40 -3.08
CA LYS A 76 9.89 -3.99 -4.06
C LYS A 76 11.05 -3.04 -4.35
N ALA A 77 10.78 -1.76 -4.58
CA ALA A 77 11.81 -0.76 -4.84
C ALA A 77 12.76 -0.59 -3.65
N LEU A 78 12.23 -0.56 -2.42
CA LEU A 78 13.03 -0.50 -1.20
C LEU A 78 13.93 -1.73 -1.06
N ASN A 79 13.42 -2.92 -1.37
CA ASN A 79 14.23 -4.14 -1.31
C ASN A 79 15.41 -4.10 -2.30
N VAL A 80 15.16 -3.68 -3.54
CA VAL A 80 16.22 -3.50 -4.56
C VAL A 80 17.25 -2.47 -4.10
N TYR A 81 16.80 -1.38 -3.48
CA TYR A 81 17.69 -0.35 -2.94
C TYR A 81 18.60 -0.90 -1.84
N LYS A 82 18.05 -1.69 -0.89
CA LYS A 82 18.82 -2.34 0.18
C LYS A 82 19.86 -3.31 -0.38
N GLU A 83 19.46 -4.18 -1.31
CA GLU A 83 20.36 -5.15 -1.95
C GLU A 83 21.50 -4.45 -2.71
N SER A 84 21.21 -3.33 -3.37
CA SER A 84 22.22 -2.55 -4.11
C SER A 84 23.23 -1.89 -3.16
N ASP A 85 22.78 -1.36 -2.03
CA ASP A 85 23.65 -0.74 -1.01
C ASP A 85 24.58 -1.77 -0.35
N GLU A 86 24.06 -2.96 -0.04
CA GLU A 86 24.84 -4.07 0.49
C GLU A 86 25.92 -4.57 -0.49
N GLN A 87 25.57 -4.68 -1.78
CA GLN A 87 26.54 -5.05 -2.82
C GLN A 87 27.64 -3.99 -2.98
N ALA A 88 27.28 -2.71 -3.05
CA ALA A 88 28.25 -1.62 -3.15
C ALA A 88 29.19 -1.59 -1.94
N GLY A 89 28.68 -1.80 -0.72
CA GLY A 89 29.50 -1.91 0.49
C GLY A 89 30.46 -3.09 0.46
N THR A 90 30.00 -4.24 -0.06
CA THR A 90 30.82 -5.44 -0.22
C THR A 90 31.94 -5.23 -1.25
N ASP A 91 31.62 -4.62 -2.39
CA ASP A 91 32.59 -4.33 -3.44
C ASP A 91 33.64 -3.31 -3.01
N VAL A 92 33.24 -2.24 -2.29
CA VAL A 92 34.19 -1.27 -1.72
C VAL A 92 35.10 -1.94 -0.69
N LYS A 93 34.56 -2.82 0.15
CA LYS A 93 35.36 -3.57 1.14
C LYS A 93 36.34 -4.53 0.48
N ASN A 94 35.95 -5.19 -0.62
CA ASN A 94 36.80 -6.09 -1.37
C ASN A 94 37.87 -5.34 -2.19
N ALA A 95 37.51 -4.20 -2.80
CA ALA A 95 38.43 -3.35 -3.55
C ALA A 95 39.42 -2.59 -2.65
N GLY A 96 39.00 -2.20 -1.44
CA GLY A 96 39.86 -1.56 -0.45
C GLY A 96 40.75 -2.53 0.35
N GLY A 97 40.50 -3.85 0.25
CA GLY A 97 41.29 -4.92 0.89
C GLY A 97 42.34 -5.56 -0.04
N GLY A 98 42.46 -5.08 -1.28
CA GLY A 98 43.49 -5.52 -2.22
C GLY A 98 44.84 -4.91 -1.86
N ASP A 99 45.66 -5.73 -1.20
CA ASP A 99 47.04 -5.49 -0.80
C ASP A 99 47.83 -4.73 -1.88
N GLY A 100 48.21 -3.48 -1.57
CA GLY A 100 49.22 -2.72 -2.31
C GLY A 100 50.62 -3.26 -2.04
N GLY A 101 50.80 -4.57 -2.21
CA GLY A 101 52.08 -5.23 -2.29
C GLY A 101 52.56 -5.20 -3.73
N GLY A 102 53.45 -4.27 -4.07
CA GLY A 102 54.20 -4.36 -5.32
C GLY A 102 54.99 -3.12 -5.71
N LEU A 103 56.32 -3.30 -5.71
CA LEU A 103 57.35 -2.61 -6.52
C LEU A 103 57.94 -1.32 -5.96
N TYR A 104 59.05 -1.44 -5.21
CA TYR A 104 60.30 -0.77 -5.57
C TYR A 104 61.50 -1.68 -5.23
N ASN A 105 62.45 -1.73 -6.18
CA ASN A 105 63.76 -2.37 -6.10
C ASN A 105 64.61 -1.84 -4.95
#